data_AF-A0A1S2PVD4-F1
#
_entry.id   AF-A0A1S2PVD4-F1
#
_cell.length_a   1.000
_cell.length_b   1.000
_cell.length_c   1.000
_cell.angle_alpha   90.00
_cell.angle_beta   90.00
_cell.angle_gamma   90.00
#
_symmetry.space_group_name_H-M   'P 1'
#
loop_
_entity.id
_entity.type
_entity.pdbx_description
1 polymer ?
#
loop_
_entity_poly.entity_id
_entity_poly.type
_entity_poly.pdbx_seq_one_letter_code
_entity_poly.pdbx_strand_id
1 'polypeptide(L)' 'MCPQCHTRLQDWDPEHGGDPHAYVTDTLRCPGCELIEQERDHVPADRSGYGVKIQLQPRAQHAEHP' A
#
# COMPACT_ATOMS: atom_id res chain seq x y z
N MET A 1 -20.11 13.94 7.89
CA MET A 1 -18.96 13.03 7.65
C MET A 1 -18.13 13.62 6.52
N CYS A 2 -16.81 13.56 6.63
CA CYS A 2 -15.91 14.01 5.58
C CYS A 2 -16.10 13.13 4.32
N PRO A 3 -16.28 13.69 3.12
CA PRO A 3 -16.46 12.89 1.90
C PRO A 3 -15.18 12.17 1.43
N GLN A 4 -14.00 12.57 1.94
CA GLN A 4 -12.72 11.99 1.55
C GLN A 4 -12.25 10.87 2.49
N CYS A 5 -12.31 11.11 3.80
CA CYS A 5 -11.81 10.17 4.81
C CYS A 5 -12.91 9.57 5.71
N HIS A 6 -14.18 9.92 5.48
CA HIS A 6 -15.36 9.47 6.24
C HIS A 6 -15.38 9.78 7.73
N THR A 7 -14.38 10.47 8.26
CA THR A 7 -14.34 10.96 9.64
C THR A 7 -15.59 11.78 9.99
N ARG A 8 -16.14 11.55 11.20
CA ARG A 8 -17.19 12.38 11.79
C ARG A 8 -16.55 13.43 12.69
N LEU A 9 -16.85 14.71 12.48
CA LEU A 9 -16.24 15.80 13.26
C LEU A 9 -16.67 15.78 14.73
N GLN A 10 -17.92 15.40 15.00
CA GLN A 10 -18.47 15.28 16.36
C GLN A 10 -17.68 14.31 17.25
N ASP A 11 -17.03 13.30 16.66
CA ASP A 11 -16.25 12.33 17.40
C ASP A 11 -14.97 12.96 17.96
N TRP A 12 -14.53 14.11 17.43
CA TRP A 12 -13.33 14.85 17.86
C TRP A 12 -13.62 15.94 18.88
N ASP A 13 -14.89 16.30 19.07
CA ASP A 13 -15.30 17.50 19.79
C ASP A 13 -15.51 17.20 21.29
N PRO A 14 -14.61 17.66 22.18
CA PRO A 14 -14.72 17.38 23.61
C PRO A 14 -15.96 18.01 24.25
N GLU A 15 -16.47 19.13 23.71
CA GLU A 15 -17.66 19.81 24.24
C GLU A 15 -18.94 18.99 23.97
N HIS A 16 -18.87 18.06 23.02
CA HIS A 16 -19.95 17.14 22.68
C HIS A 16 -19.64 15.68 23.10
N GLY A 17 -18.65 15.48 23.97
CA GLY A 17 -18.27 14.16 24.50
C GLY A 17 -17.40 13.32 23.58
N GLY A 18 -16.82 13.93 22.53
CA GLY A 18 -15.82 13.34 21.66
C GLY A 18 -14.40 13.34 22.26
N ASP A 19 -13.46 12.76 21.52
CA ASP A 19 -12.05 12.62 21.89
C ASP A 19 -11.15 13.22 20.79
N PRO A 20 -10.22 14.16 21.09
CA PRO A 20 -9.24 14.66 20.12
C PRO A 20 -8.36 13.58 19.46
N HIS A 21 -8.40 12.35 19.97
CA HIS A 21 -7.74 11.16 19.44
C HIS A 21 -8.72 10.08 18.94
N ALA A 22 -9.96 10.46 18.61
CA ALA A 22 -11.02 9.54 18.18
C ALA A 22 -10.65 8.64 16.99
N TYR A 23 -9.66 9.04 16.19
CA TYR A 23 -9.12 8.23 15.11
C TYR A 23 -7.59 8.29 15.13
N VAL A 24 -6.96 7.14 14.88
CA VAL A 24 -5.52 7.01 14.68
C VAL A 24 -5.24 6.52 13.27
N THR A 25 -4.07 6.88 12.72
CA THR A 25 -3.62 6.35 11.43
C THR A 25 -2.94 5.00 11.65
N ASP A 26 -3.29 4.02 10.84
CA ASP A 26 -2.55 2.76 10.74
C ASP A 26 -1.71 2.75 9.44
N THR A 27 -0.54 2.13 9.49
CA THR A 27 0.34 1.97 8.34
C THR A 27 0.48 0.50 8.02
N LEU A 28 -0.12 0.09 6.90
CA LEU A 28 -0.09 -1.30 6.44
C LEU A 28 0.98 -1.47 5.38
N ARG A 29 1.82 -2.50 5.55
CA ARG A 29 2.74 -2.95 4.50
C ARG A 29 2.00 -3.94 3.60
N CYS A 30 1.93 -3.64 2.30
CA CYS A 30 1.42 -4.57 1.30
C CYS A 30 2.53 -5.56 0.89
N PRO A 31 2.39 -6.87 1.13
CA PRO A 31 3.43 -7.84 0.76
C PRO A 31 3.73 -7.85 -0.73
N GLY A 32 2.73 -7.65 -1.59
CA GLY A 32 2.92 -7.59 -3.04
C GLY A 32 3.74 -6.37 -3.48
N CYS A 33 3.43 -5.18 -2.94
CA CYS A 33 4.20 -3.98 -3.26
C CYS A 33 5.64 -4.08 -2.73
N GLU A 34 5.83 -4.65 -1.54
CA GLU A 34 7.17 -4.91 -1.00
C GLU A 34 7.98 -5.82 -1.92
N LEU A 35 7.40 -6.93 -2.41
CA LEU A 35 8.07 -7.82 -3.36
C LEU A 35 8.43 -7.12 -4.68
N ILE A 36 7.56 -6.26 -5.19
CA ILE A 36 7.85 -5.48 -6.40
C ILE A 36 9.07 -4.57 -6.17
N GLU A 37 9.12 -3.83 -5.06
CA GLU A 37 10.25 -2.95 -4.78
C GLU A 37 11.54 -3.73 -4.52
N GLN A 38 11.47 -4.87 -3.84
CA GLN A 38 12.64 -5.76 -3.68
C GLN A 38 13.19 -6.24 -5.03
N GLU A 39 12.33 -6.62 -5.97
CA GLU A 39 12.79 -7.02 -7.31
C GLU A 39 13.34 -5.82 -8.10
N ARG A 40 12.80 -4.62 -7.90
CA ARG A 40 13.32 -3.39 -8.51
C ARG A 40 14.74 -3.08 -8.07
N ASP A 41 15.07 -3.36 -6.81
CA ASP A 41 16.44 -3.17 -6.28
C ASP A 41 17.48 -4.04 -7.02
N HIS A 42 17.04 -5.11 -7.70
CA HIS A 42 17.90 -5.98 -8.50
C HIS A 42 17.98 -5.59 -9.98
N VAL A 43 17.15 -4.67 -10.46
CA VAL A 43 17.19 -4.22 -11.86
C VAL A 43 18.39 -3.27 -12.07
N PRO A 44 19.31 -3.57 -13.01
CA PRO A 44 20.45 -2.70 -13.28
C PRO A 44 20.01 -1.30 -13.71
N ALA A 45 20.68 -0.27 -13.20
CA ALA A 45 20.39 1.12 -13.57
C ALA A 45 20.94 1.52 -14.95
N ASP A 46 21.79 0.69 -15.56
CA ASP A 46 22.31 0.93 -16.90
C ASP A 46 21.33 0.47 -18.00
N ARG A 47 21.78 0.51 -19.26
CA ARG A 47 20.93 0.14 -20.41
C ARG A 47 20.42 -1.29 -20.37
N SER A 48 21.06 -2.20 -19.61
CA SER A 48 20.59 -3.58 -19.49
C SER A 48 19.29 -3.70 -18.69
N GLY A 49 18.97 -2.72 -17.83
CA GLY A 49 17.67 -2.65 -17.16
C GLY A 49 16.56 -2.00 -17.99
N TYR A 50 16.85 -1.49 -19.19
CA TYR A 50 15.86 -0.78 -19.98
C TYR A 50 14.79 -1.74 -20.51
N GLY A 51 13.52 -1.35 -20.37
CA GLY A 51 12.38 -2.14 -20.82
C GLY A 51 11.98 -3.30 -19.91
N VAL A 52 12.68 -3.51 -18.79
CA VAL A 52 12.31 -4.51 -17.77
C VAL A 52 11.02 -4.06 -17.07
N LYS A 53 10.08 -5.01 -16.93
CA LYS A 53 8.84 -4.84 -16.16
C LYS A 53 8.78 -5.90 -15.07
N ILE A 54 8.40 -5.48 -13.87
CA ILE A 54 8.18 -6.38 -12.74
C ILE A 54 6.66 -6.53 -12.57
N GLN A 55 6.20 -7.77 -12.59
CA GLN A 55 4.79 -8.12 -12.49
C GLN A 55 4.62 -9.26 -11.49
N LEU A 56 3.64 -9.13 -10.60
CA LEU A 56 3.22 -10.22 -9.73
C LEU A 56 2.33 -11.19 -10.51
N GLN A 57 2.65 -12.48 -10.41
CA GLN A 57 1.80 -13.55 -10.94
C GLN A 57 1.37 -14.49 -9.80
N PRO A 58 0.09 -14.90 -9.74
CA PRO A 58 -0.35 -15.92 -8.80
C PRO A 58 0.47 -17.20 -8.95
N ARG A 59 0.93 -17.75 -7.83
CA ARG A 59 1.83 -18.92 -7.83
C ARG A 59 1.26 -20.13 -8.57
N ALA A 60 -0.06 -20.34 -8.48
CA ALA A 60 -0.74 -21.41 -9.20
C ALA A 60 -0.56 -21.29 -10.73
N GLN A 61 -0.57 -20.05 -11.25
CA GLN A 61 -0.44 -19.75 -12.68
C GLN A 61 1.02 -19.75 -13.18
N HIS A 62 1.98 -19.68 -12.27
CA HIS A 62 3.40 -19.78 -12.60
C HIS A 62 3.88 -21.23 -12.72
N ALA A 63 3.21 -22.18 -12.05
CA ALA A 63 3.58 -23.60 -12.09
C ALA A 63 3.18 -24.31 -13.40
N GLU A 64 2.31 -23.68 -14.20
CA GLU A 64 1.76 -24.20 -15.46
C GLU A 64 2.54 -23.74 -16.72
N HIS A 65 3.56 -22.89 -16.57
CA HIS A 65 4.48 -22.51 -17.65
C HIS A 65 5.91 -22.96 -17.31
N PRO A 66 6.40 -24.07 -17.89
CA PRO A 66 7.80 -24.50 -17.77
C PRO A 66 8.77 -23.63 -18.57
#